data_AF-A0A7W1Q4V3-F1
#
_entry.id   AF-A0A7W1Q4V3-F1
#
_cell.length_a   1.000
_cell.length_b   1.000
_cell.length_c   1.000
_cell.angle_alpha   90.00
_cell.angle_beta   90.00
_cell.angle_gamma   90.00
#
_symmetry.space_group_name_H-M   'P 1'
#
loop_
_entity.id
_entity.type
_entity.pdbx_description
1 polymer ?
#
loop_
_entity_poly.entity_id
_entity_poly.type
_entity_poly.pdbx_seq_one_letter_code
_entity_poly.pdbx_strand_id
1 'polypeptide(L)'
;MVTRTLTLFLLFLIMKGKDYYVVPIYPMMLAGGAVAIEGWTSRLGSPWRRFARAAAICLVAATGALLAPAVLPLLSPEDYVAYTRAMHLAPSKTEVNHVGPLPQVWGDQFGWPEMVQQVASVYDALSPDERARTGILTGNYGEAGAIDLLGPKYGLPQAMSGHQTYYFWGTQGFTGDQVITLQYGPRYLGKICDQYREVANHFHEWGMAEENHAIYLCHLKQPLSAIWEDQKHWN
;
A
#
# COMPACT_ATOMS: atom_id res chain seq x y z
N MET A 1 -12.44 4.64 31.43
CA MET A 1 -12.38 4.32 29.99
C MET A 1 -12.08 5.58 29.18
N VAL A 2 -12.91 6.63 29.28
CA VAL A 2 -12.74 7.92 28.57
C VAL A 2 -11.35 8.56 28.73
N THR A 3 -10.81 8.64 29.96
CA THR A 3 -9.49 9.25 30.20
C THR A 3 -8.37 8.52 29.46
N ARG A 4 -8.41 7.19 29.39
CA ARG A 4 -7.40 6.38 28.69
C ARG A 4 -7.48 6.58 27.17
N THR A 5 -8.68 6.66 26.62
CA THR A 5 -8.92 6.94 25.20
C THR A 5 -8.40 8.31 24.79
N LEU A 6 -8.67 9.35 25.61
CA LEU A 6 -8.16 10.70 25.38
C LEU A 6 -6.64 10.77 25.49
N THR A 7 -6.04 10.10 26.48
CA THR A 7 -4.58 10.02 26.59
C THR A 7 -3.96 9.39 25.35
N LEU A 8 -4.50 8.26 24.87
CA LEU A 8 -3.99 7.60 23.66
C LEU A 8 -4.16 8.48 22.41
N PHE A 9 -5.32 9.12 22.25
CA PHE A 9 -5.55 10.06 21.15
C PHE A 9 -4.54 11.21 21.15
N LEU A 10 -4.33 11.85 22.31
CA LEU A 10 -3.35 12.93 22.45
C LEU A 10 -1.92 12.44 22.20
N LEU A 11 -1.56 11.26 22.67
CA LEU A 11 -0.26 10.65 22.41
C LEU A 11 -0.03 10.44 20.90
N PHE A 12 -0.99 9.84 20.19
CA PHE A 12 -0.88 9.65 18.73
C PHE A 12 -0.83 10.98 17.98
N LEU A 13 -1.62 11.98 18.40
CA LEU A 13 -1.59 13.31 17.80
C LEU A 13 -0.21 13.98 17.98
N ILE A 14 0.35 13.94 19.20
CA ILE A 14 1.65 14.53 19.52
C ILE A 14 2.78 13.82 18.77
N MET A 15 2.74 12.49 18.71
CA MET A 15 3.74 11.69 18.01
C MET A 15 3.58 11.71 16.48
N LYS A 16 2.56 12.40 15.95
CA LYS A 16 2.20 12.37 14.52
C LYS A 16 2.01 10.94 14.01
N GLY A 17 1.40 10.10 14.85
CA GLY A 17 1.01 8.75 14.46
C GLY A 17 0.05 8.80 13.27
N LYS A 18 0.02 7.70 12.51
CA LYS A 18 -0.89 7.59 11.38
C LYS A 18 -2.34 7.75 11.85
N ASP A 19 -3.12 8.48 11.07
CA ASP A 19 -4.50 8.85 11.38
C ASP A 19 -5.39 7.64 11.68
N TYR A 20 -5.12 6.50 11.03
CA TYR A 20 -5.88 5.28 11.25
C TYR A 20 -5.59 4.58 12.60
N TYR A 21 -4.52 4.94 13.32
CA TYR A 21 -4.23 4.33 14.63
C TYR A 21 -5.30 4.65 15.69
N VAL A 22 -6.02 5.76 15.53
CA VAL A 22 -7.09 6.14 16.45
C VAL A 22 -8.48 5.68 16.00
N VAL A 23 -8.62 5.06 14.80
CA VAL A 23 -9.93 4.63 14.26
C VAL A 23 -10.78 3.80 15.24
N PRO A 24 -10.22 2.88 16.06
CA PRO A 24 -11.01 2.09 17.01
C PRO A 24 -11.79 2.92 18.06
N ILE A 25 -11.48 4.21 18.24
CA ILE A 25 -12.23 5.07 19.17
C ILE A 25 -13.60 5.50 18.62
N TYR A 26 -13.75 5.56 17.28
CA TYR A 26 -14.91 6.17 16.64
C TYR A 26 -16.23 5.45 16.91
N PRO A 27 -16.34 4.10 16.89
CA PRO A 27 -17.59 3.42 17.21
C PRO A 27 -18.13 3.75 18.60
N MET A 28 -17.23 3.89 19.59
CA MET A 28 -17.62 4.27 20.96
C MET A 28 -18.11 5.71 21.04
N MET A 29 -17.45 6.62 20.31
CA MET A 29 -17.87 8.03 20.24
C MET A 29 -19.23 8.18 19.54
N LEU A 30 -19.47 7.44 18.46
CA LEU A 30 -20.76 7.41 17.76
C LEU A 30 -21.88 6.88 18.66
N ALA A 31 -21.63 5.80 19.40
CA ALA A 31 -22.58 5.26 20.37
C ALA A 31 -22.89 6.28 21.48
N GLY A 32 -21.86 6.93 22.04
CA GLY A 32 -22.04 7.98 23.06
C GLY A 32 -22.83 9.17 22.53
N GLY A 33 -22.56 9.62 21.30
CA GLY A 33 -23.30 10.68 20.63
C GLY A 33 -24.76 10.33 20.39
N ALA A 34 -25.06 9.09 20.00
CA ALA A 34 -26.43 8.60 19.82
C ALA A 34 -27.23 8.64 21.13
N VAL A 35 -26.65 8.17 22.24
CA VAL A 35 -27.27 8.23 23.57
C VAL A 35 -27.50 9.68 24.02
N ALA A 36 -26.55 10.58 23.76
CA ALA A 36 -26.72 12.00 24.07
C ALA A 36 -27.87 12.64 23.27
N ILE A 37 -27.94 12.39 21.97
CA ILE A 37 -29.03 12.87 21.09
C ILE A 37 -30.39 12.32 21.56
N GLU A 38 -30.46 11.03 21.91
CA GLU A 38 -31.67 10.45 22.49
C GLU A 38 -32.09 11.17 23.78
N GLY A 39 -31.14 11.38 24.69
CA GLY A 39 -31.37 12.08 25.96
C GLY A 39 -31.85 13.52 25.76
N TRP A 40 -31.25 14.28 24.85
CA TRP A 40 -31.66 15.66 24.57
C TRP A 40 -33.03 15.74 23.91
N THR A 41 -33.31 14.87 22.92
CA THR A 41 -34.58 14.87 22.20
C THR A 41 -35.75 14.36 23.04
N SER A 42 -35.49 13.54 24.07
CA SER A 42 -36.54 13.06 24.99
C SER A 42 -37.22 14.18 25.76
N ARG A 43 -36.53 15.32 25.97
CA ARG A 43 -37.05 16.52 26.65
C ARG A 43 -37.99 17.36 25.78
N LEU A 44 -38.11 17.05 24.48
CA LEU A 44 -38.96 17.76 23.53
C LEU A 44 -40.38 17.15 23.49
N GLY A 45 -41.37 17.98 23.12
CA GLY A 45 -42.73 17.51 22.83
C GLY A 45 -42.76 16.48 21.69
N SER A 46 -43.79 15.63 21.67
CA SER A 46 -43.91 14.47 20.76
C SER A 46 -43.60 14.75 19.27
N PRO A 47 -44.18 15.79 18.61
CA PRO A 47 -43.88 16.06 17.21
C PRO A 47 -42.42 16.53 16.99
N TRP A 48 -41.91 17.40 17.87
CA TRP A 48 -40.54 17.91 17.80
C TRP A 48 -39.49 16.84 18.07
N ARG A 49 -39.76 15.89 18.97
CA ARG A 49 -38.90 14.73 19.21
C ARG A 49 -38.78 13.85 17.97
N ARG A 50 -39.90 13.54 17.31
CA ARG A 50 -39.90 12.73 16.07
C ARG A 50 -39.11 13.44 14.97
N PHE A 51 -39.37 14.73 14.78
CA PHE A 51 -38.65 15.54 13.80
C PHE A 51 -37.14 15.58 14.07
N ALA A 52 -36.72 15.90 15.30
CA ALA A 52 -35.30 16.01 15.65
C ALA A 52 -34.55 14.68 15.46
N ARG A 53 -35.16 13.54 15.80
CA ARG A 53 -34.57 12.22 15.58
C ARG A 53 -34.46 11.87 14.10
N ALA A 54 -35.52 12.13 13.32
CA ALA A 54 -35.48 11.96 11.87
C ALA A 54 -34.40 12.83 11.24
N ALA A 55 -34.30 14.11 11.64
CA ALA A 55 -33.27 15.02 11.17
C ALA A 55 -31.86 14.52 11.49
N ALA A 56 -31.62 14.00 12.70
CA ALA A 56 -30.32 13.42 13.07
C ALA A 56 -29.97 12.21 12.21
N ILE A 57 -30.92 11.29 11.98
CA ILE A 57 -30.72 10.12 11.11
C ILE A 57 -30.45 10.57 9.67
N CYS A 58 -31.26 11.49 9.13
CA CYS A 58 -31.08 12.01 7.79
C CYS A 58 -29.73 12.72 7.64
N LEU A 59 -29.27 13.46 8.65
CA LEU A 59 -27.96 14.10 8.64
C LEU A 59 -26.84 13.06 8.54
N VAL A 60 -26.87 12.01 9.38
CA VAL A 60 -25.88 10.93 9.36
C VAL A 60 -25.91 10.18 8.03
N ALA A 61 -27.10 9.88 7.52
CA ALA A 61 -27.26 9.21 6.23
C ALA A 61 -26.75 10.08 5.07
N ALA A 62 -27.05 11.39 5.08
CA ALA A 62 -26.62 12.32 4.05
C ALA A 62 -25.11 12.53 4.07
N THR A 63 -24.49 12.72 5.25
CA THR A 63 -23.02 12.82 5.35
C THR A 63 -22.34 11.51 5.00
N GLY A 64 -22.90 10.37 5.40
CA GLY A 64 -22.42 9.05 5.00
C GLY A 64 -22.47 8.87 3.48
N ALA A 65 -23.59 9.19 2.84
CA ALA A 65 -23.74 9.11 1.38
C ALA A 65 -22.79 10.08 0.64
N LEU A 66 -22.54 11.26 1.22
CA LEU A 66 -21.57 12.24 0.68
C LEU A 66 -20.12 11.76 0.81
N LEU A 67 -19.76 11.10 1.90
CA LEU A 67 -18.38 10.67 2.13
C LEU A 67 -18.10 9.27 1.56
N ALA A 68 -19.13 8.46 1.33
CA ALA A 68 -18.99 7.08 0.88
C ALA A 68 -18.14 6.94 -0.40
N PRO A 69 -18.32 7.73 -1.48
CA PRO A 69 -17.47 7.60 -2.66
C PRO A 69 -16.02 8.02 -2.43
N ALA A 70 -15.73 8.80 -1.38
CA ALA A 70 -14.38 9.22 -1.03
C ALA A 70 -13.60 8.17 -0.22
N VAL A 71 -14.31 7.25 0.46
CA VAL A 71 -13.74 6.31 1.44
C VAL A 71 -13.94 4.84 1.03
N LEU A 72 -15.01 4.53 0.30
CA LEU A 72 -15.35 3.20 -0.18
C LEU A 72 -15.04 3.07 -1.68
N PRO A 73 -14.64 1.88 -2.16
CA PRO A 73 -14.34 1.64 -3.57
C PRO A 73 -15.64 1.50 -4.40
N LEU A 74 -16.41 2.59 -4.49
CA LEU A 74 -17.69 2.63 -5.19
C LEU A 74 -17.58 3.18 -6.62
N LEU A 75 -16.49 3.89 -6.92
CA LEU A 75 -16.25 4.59 -8.18
C LEU A 75 -15.06 3.95 -8.91
N SER A 76 -15.02 4.12 -10.23
CA SER A 76 -13.77 3.88 -10.97
C SER A 76 -12.71 4.91 -10.54
N PRO A 77 -11.42 4.66 -10.81
CA PRO A 77 -10.36 5.62 -10.49
C PRO A 77 -10.60 7.02 -11.09
N GLU A 78 -11.08 7.09 -12.32
CA GLU A 78 -11.39 8.34 -13.03
C GLU A 78 -12.50 9.12 -12.31
N ASP A 79 -13.61 8.43 -12.02
CA ASP A 79 -14.77 8.99 -11.35
C ASP A 79 -14.42 9.41 -9.91
N TYR A 80 -13.57 8.67 -9.22
CA TYR A 80 -13.07 9.02 -7.90
C TYR A 80 -12.28 10.33 -7.91
N VAL A 81 -11.34 10.49 -8.85
CA VAL A 81 -10.53 11.71 -8.95
C VAL A 81 -11.41 12.91 -9.30
N ALA A 82 -12.38 12.73 -10.22
CA ALA A 82 -13.34 13.75 -10.55
C ALA A 82 -14.20 14.15 -9.33
N TYR A 83 -14.71 13.16 -8.60
CA TYR A 83 -15.55 13.33 -7.42
C TYR A 83 -14.80 14.07 -6.30
N THR A 84 -13.64 13.59 -5.90
CA THR A 84 -12.85 14.18 -4.80
C THR A 84 -12.38 15.59 -5.13
N ARG A 85 -12.05 15.87 -6.39
CA ARG A 85 -11.75 17.24 -6.84
C ARG A 85 -12.96 18.16 -6.73
N ALA A 86 -14.12 17.74 -7.24
CA ALA A 86 -15.34 18.54 -7.17
C ALA A 86 -15.78 18.81 -5.71
N MET A 87 -15.62 17.82 -4.84
CA MET A 87 -15.99 17.89 -3.44
C MET A 87 -14.92 18.52 -2.53
N HIS A 88 -13.75 18.90 -3.06
CA HIS A 88 -12.59 19.37 -2.29
C HIS A 88 -12.15 18.37 -1.20
N LEU A 89 -12.25 17.07 -1.51
CA LEU A 89 -11.89 15.92 -0.68
C LEU A 89 -10.66 15.19 -1.24
N ALA A 90 -9.76 15.90 -1.93
CA ALA A 90 -8.57 15.29 -2.50
C ALA A 90 -7.76 14.57 -1.41
N PRO A 91 -7.23 13.36 -1.67
CA PRO A 91 -6.54 12.58 -0.66
C PRO A 91 -5.32 13.32 -0.13
N SER A 92 -5.14 13.25 1.19
CA SER A 92 -3.91 13.73 1.82
C SER A 92 -2.79 12.72 1.59
N LYS A 93 -1.58 13.24 1.39
CA LYS A 93 -0.38 12.41 1.31
C LYS A 93 -0.08 11.78 2.68
N THR A 94 -0.13 10.46 2.76
CA THR A 94 0.06 9.70 4.01
C THR A 94 1.50 9.25 4.23
N GLU A 95 2.29 9.09 3.17
CA GLU A 95 3.68 8.63 3.19
C GLU A 95 4.62 9.58 2.43
N VAL A 96 5.91 9.55 2.74
CA VAL A 96 6.92 10.44 2.13
C VAL A 96 6.99 10.28 0.61
N ASN A 97 6.88 9.06 0.12
CA ASN A 97 7.00 8.75 -1.30
C ASN A 97 5.66 8.53 -2.02
N HIS A 98 4.53 8.66 -1.31
CA HIS A 98 3.22 8.55 -1.93
C HIS A 98 2.99 9.69 -2.93
N VAL A 99 3.12 9.34 -4.21
CA VAL A 99 2.83 10.20 -5.35
C VAL A 99 1.97 9.38 -6.30
N GLY A 100 0.71 9.77 -6.41
CA GLY A 100 -0.28 9.11 -7.24
C GLY A 100 -1.63 9.83 -7.19
N PRO A 101 -2.53 9.55 -8.13
CA PRO A 101 -3.84 10.17 -8.19
C PRO A 101 -4.83 9.62 -7.14
N LEU A 102 -4.55 8.45 -6.57
CA LEU A 102 -5.40 7.75 -5.61
C LEU A 102 -4.83 7.80 -4.18
N PRO A 103 -5.67 7.61 -3.14
CA PRO A 103 -5.21 7.30 -1.79
C PRO A 103 -4.28 6.09 -1.81
N GLN A 104 -3.30 6.08 -0.92
CA GLN A 104 -2.26 5.05 -0.89
C GLN A 104 -2.85 3.64 -0.83
N VAL A 105 -3.84 3.43 0.04
CA VAL A 105 -4.51 2.14 0.21
C VAL A 105 -5.07 1.57 -1.10
N TRP A 106 -5.37 2.40 -2.10
CA TRP A 106 -5.82 1.94 -3.42
C TRP A 106 -4.71 1.99 -4.46
N GLY A 107 -3.82 2.98 -4.42
CA GLY A 107 -2.65 3.06 -5.29
C GLY A 107 -1.75 1.82 -5.16
N ASP A 108 -1.53 1.35 -3.94
CA ASP A 108 -0.78 0.12 -3.57
C ASP A 108 -1.52 -1.18 -3.97
N GLN A 109 -2.36 -1.16 -5.00
CA GLN A 109 -3.07 -2.34 -5.51
C GLN A 109 -3.12 -2.39 -7.04
N PHE A 110 -2.68 -1.34 -7.73
CA PHE A 110 -2.71 -1.23 -9.19
C PHE A 110 -1.34 -1.57 -9.81
N GLY A 111 -1.35 -2.13 -11.01
CA GLY A 111 -0.14 -2.48 -11.77
C GLY A 111 0.52 -3.80 -11.36
N TRP A 112 0.22 -4.35 -10.18
CA TRP A 112 0.84 -5.60 -9.72
C TRP A 112 0.63 -6.81 -10.65
N PRO A 113 -0.58 -7.08 -11.19
CA PRO A 113 -0.75 -8.18 -12.14
C PRO A 113 0.11 -8.03 -13.41
N GLU A 114 0.19 -6.82 -13.96
CA GLU A 114 0.98 -6.49 -15.15
C GLU A 114 2.49 -6.58 -14.85
N MET A 115 2.93 -6.04 -13.72
CA MET A 115 4.30 -6.12 -13.23
C MET A 115 4.76 -7.57 -13.10
N VAL A 116 3.96 -8.41 -12.42
CA VAL A 116 4.27 -9.83 -12.22
C VAL A 116 4.30 -10.57 -13.55
N GLN A 117 3.41 -10.24 -14.49
CA GLN A 117 3.42 -10.82 -15.83
C GLN A 117 4.67 -10.41 -16.63
N GLN A 118 5.14 -9.16 -16.50
CA GLN A 118 6.39 -8.70 -17.10
C GLN A 118 7.59 -9.46 -16.52
N VAL A 119 7.66 -9.60 -15.20
CA VAL A 119 8.71 -10.40 -14.54
C VAL A 119 8.69 -11.85 -14.99
N ALA A 120 7.50 -12.48 -15.06
CA ALA A 120 7.33 -13.83 -15.60
C ALA A 120 7.84 -13.95 -17.03
N SER A 121 7.49 -12.99 -17.89
CA SER A 121 7.92 -12.97 -19.29
C SER A 121 9.45 -12.87 -19.41
N VAL A 122 10.10 -12.06 -18.56
CA VAL A 122 11.57 -11.99 -18.49
C VAL A 122 12.16 -13.31 -18.00
N TYR A 123 11.60 -13.87 -16.93
CA TYR A 123 12.09 -15.11 -16.31
C TYR A 123 11.97 -16.32 -17.25
N ASP A 124 10.87 -16.43 -17.99
CA ASP A 124 10.63 -17.51 -18.95
C ASP A 124 11.43 -17.39 -20.25
N ALA A 125 11.90 -16.18 -20.58
CA ALA A 125 12.78 -15.96 -21.73
C ALA A 125 14.24 -16.39 -21.48
N LEU A 126 14.61 -16.67 -20.21
CA LEU A 126 15.93 -17.18 -19.85
C LEU A 126 16.08 -18.64 -20.28
N SER A 127 17.31 -19.05 -20.61
CA SER A 127 17.59 -20.47 -20.82
C SER A 127 17.33 -21.27 -19.53
N PRO A 128 17.04 -22.59 -19.60
CA PRO A 128 16.80 -23.40 -18.40
C PRO A 128 17.92 -23.30 -17.36
N ASP A 129 19.18 -23.21 -17.81
CA ASP A 129 20.35 -23.11 -16.93
C ASP A 129 20.48 -21.73 -16.26
N GLU A 130 20.17 -20.65 -16.97
CA GLU A 130 20.12 -19.30 -16.40
C GLU A 130 18.96 -19.15 -15.42
N ARG A 131 17.78 -19.64 -15.81
CA ARG A 131 16.57 -19.60 -15.00
C ARG A 131 16.77 -20.31 -13.66
N ALA A 132 17.44 -21.45 -13.65
CA ALA A 132 17.74 -22.21 -12.43
C ALA A 132 18.67 -21.46 -11.44
N ARG A 133 19.41 -20.44 -11.90
CA ARG A 133 20.29 -19.61 -11.06
C ARG A 133 19.80 -18.17 -10.92
N THR A 134 18.57 -17.88 -11.34
CA THR A 134 17.99 -16.54 -11.30
C THR A 134 16.96 -16.41 -10.17
N GLY A 135 17.14 -15.42 -9.30
CA GLY A 135 16.19 -15.05 -8.27
C GLY A 135 15.42 -13.77 -8.62
N ILE A 136 14.48 -13.37 -7.75
CA ILE A 136 13.78 -12.10 -7.85
C ILE A 136 14.11 -11.29 -6.60
N LEU A 137 14.65 -10.09 -6.77
CA LEU A 137 15.06 -9.20 -5.68
C LEU A 137 14.30 -7.88 -5.79
N THR A 138 13.52 -7.55 -4.76
CA THR A 138 12.63 -6.38 -4.77
C THR A 138 13.05 -5.38 -3.70
N GLY A 139 13.06 -4.10 -4.06
CA GLY A 139 13.27 -2.99 -3.13
C GLY A 139 12.03 -2.63 -2.33
N ASN A 140 10.87 -3.25 -2.61
CA ASN A 140 9.63 -2.93 -1.90
C ASN A 140 8.88 -4.21 -1.49
N TYR A 141 8.37 -4.25 -0.24
CA TYR A 141 7.67 -5.43 0.28
C TYR A 141 6.30 -5.65 -0.39
N GLY A 142 5.66 -4.61 -0.92
CA GLY A 142 4.44 -4.69 -1.71
C GLY A 142 4.68 -5.44 -3.01
N GLU A 143 5.73 -5.09 -3.75
CA GLU A 143 6.13 -5.79 -4.97
C GLU A 143 6.61 -7.22 -4.69
N ALA A 144 7.34 -7.43 -3.59
CA ALA A 144 7.70 -8.77 -3.12
C ALA A 144 6.45 -9.62 -2.87
N GLY A 145 5.47 -9.05 -2.16
CA GLY A 145 4.18 -9.66 -1.89
C GLY A 145 3.37 -9.94 -3.15
N ALA A 146 3.40 -9.04 -4.13
CA ALA A 146 2.75 -9.23 -5.42
C ALA A 146 3.36 -10.43 -6.18
N ILE A 147 4.69 -10.55 -6.21
CA ILE A 147 5.38 -11.70 -6.82
C ILE A 147 5.02 -12.99 -6.08
N ASP A 148 5.09 -13.01 -4.76
CA ASP A 148 4.78 -14.22 -3.97
C ASP A 148 3.31 -14.65 -4.09
N LEU A 149 2.39 -13.69 -4.22
CA LEU A 149 0.95 -13.95 -4.32
C LEU A 149 0.53 -14.34 -5.75
N LEU A 150 1.00 -13.62 -6.77
CA LEU A 150 0.53 -13.75 -8.15
C LEU A 150 1.49 -14.53 -9.05
N GLY A 151 2.77 -14.59 -8.70
CA GLY A 151 3.84 -15.26 -9.44
C GLY A 151 3.74 -16.79 -9.50
N PRO A 152 3.19 -17.52 -8.49
CA PRO A 152 3.11 -18.98 -8.55
C PRO A 152 2.37 -19.52 -9.78
N LYS A 153 1.36 -18.80 -10.29
CA LYS A 153 0.63 -19.21 -11.50
C LYS A 153 1.49 -19.17 -12.78
N TYR A 154 2.61 -18.47 -12.73
CA TYR A 154 3.62 -18.38 -13.80
C TYR A 154 4.87 -19.22 -13.49
N GLY A 155 4.92 -19.93 -12.35
CA GLY A 155 6.11 -20.70 -11.95
C GLY A 155 7.30 -19.84 -11.51
N LEU A 156 7.06 -18.59 -11.10
CA LEU A 156 8.09 -17.73 -10.52
C LEU A 156 8.57 -18.27 -9.16
N PRO A 157 9.87 -18.14 -8.83
CA PRO A 157 10.37 -18.37 -7.48
C PRO A 157 9.85 -17.29 -6.52
N GLN A 158 9.94 -17.57 -5.22
CA GLN A 158 9.62 -16.56 -4.21
C GLN A 158 10.55 -15.34 -4.33
N ALA A 159 10.00 -14.16 -4.08
CA ALA A 159 10.77 -12.93 -4.06
C ALA A 159 11.62 -12.83 -2.78
N MET A 160 12.76 -12.17 -2.92
CA MET A 160 13.59 -11.71 -1.81
C MET A 160 13.44 -10.20 -1.70
N SER A 161 13.36 -9.68 -0.48
CA SER A 161 13.36 -8.23 -0.23
C SER A 161 14.06 -7.91 1.07
N GLY A 162 14.83 -6.83 1.07
CA GLY A 162 15.39 -6.25 2.28
C GLY A 162 14.48 -5.24 2.97
N HIS A 163 13.27 -5.02 2.45
CA HIS A 163 12.32 -4.04 2.97
C HIS A 163 11.47 -4.62 4.12
N GLN A 164 11.36 -3.91 5.24
CA GLN A 164 10.51 -4.28 6.39
C GLN A 164 10.74 -5.73 6.88
N THR A 165 9.65 -6.45 7.16
CA THR A 165 9.65 -7.80 7.70
C THR A 165 10.24 -8.83 6.73
N TYR A 166 10.18 -8.59 5.41
CA TYR A 166 10.76 -9.50 4.40
C TYR A 166 12.27 -9.71 4.64
N TYR A 167 12.97 -8.70 5.17
CA TYR A 167 14.39 -8.82 5.53
C TYR A 167 14.69 -10.05 6.40
N PHE A 168 13.81 -10.35 7.35
CA PHE A 168 14.01 -11.45 8.30
C PHE A 168 13.81 -12.84 7.68
N TRP A 169 13.20 -12.93 6.48
CA TRP A 169 13.11 -14.18 5.73
C TRP A 169 14.40 -14.49 4.95
N GLY A 170 15.31 -13.53 4.84
CA GLY A 170 16.63 -13.74 4.26
C GLY A 170 16.60 -14.03 2.76
N THR A 171 17.66 -14.66 2.28
CA THR A 171 17.78 -15.10 0.88
C THR A 171 17.09 -16.45 0.62
N GLN A 172 16.44 -17.05 1.62
CA GLN A 172 15.72 -18.33 1.50
C GLN A 172 16.55 -19.47 0.87
N GLY A 173 17.86 -19.47 1.12
CA GLY A 173 18.78 -20.48 0.57
C GLY A 173 19.16 -20.26 -0.90
N PHE A 174 18.84 -19.10 -1.49
CA PHE A 174 19.26 -18.72 -2.84
C PHE A 174 20.79 -18.71 -2.97
N THR A 175 21.30 -19.48 -3.92
CA THR A 175 22.73 -19.62 -4.26
C THR A 175 23.06 -19.20 -5.68
N GLY A 176 22.07 -18.68 -6.42
CA GLY A 176 22.24 -18.22 -7.79
C GLY A 176 23.09 -16.95 -7.89
N ASP A 177 23.52 -16.67 -9.12
CA ASP A 177 24.38 -15.54 -9.48
C ASP A 177 23.62 -14.44 -10.23
N GLN A 178 22.32 -14.62 -10.47
CA GLN A 178 21.49 -13.70 -11.24
C GLN A 178 20.24 -13.29 -10.47
N VAL A 179 19.85 -12.03 -10.57
CA VAL A 179 18.58 -11.54 -10.02
C VAL A 179 17.85 -10.63 -11.00
N ILE A 180 16.55 -10.84 -11.14
CA ILE A 180 15.63 -9.86 -11.71
C ILE A 180 15.31 -8.88 -10.58
N THR A 181 15.60 -7.59 -10.79
CA THR A 181 15.53 -6.57 -9.76
C THR A 181 14.41 -5.58 -10.02
N LEU A 182 13.68 -5.23 -8.95
CA LEU A 182 12.60 -4.23 -8.93
C LEU A 182 12.94 -3.16 -7.89
N GLN A 183 12.73 -1.88 -8.22
CA GLN A 183 13.16 -0.69 -7.46
C GLN A 183 14.68 -0.52 -7.21
N TYR A 184 15.53 -1.24 -7.95
CA TYR A 184 16.97 -1.02 -7.90
C TYR A 184 17.46 -0.15 -9.05
N GLY A 185 17.99 1.03 -8.74
CA GLY A 185 18.51 1.97 -9.74
C GLY A 185 19.95 1.66 -10.21
N PRO A 186 20.36 2.16 -11.40
CA PRO A 186 21.68 1.90 -12.00
C PRO A 186 22.88 2.22 -11.08
N ARG A 187 22.76 3.26 -10.23
CA ARG A 187 23.81 3.65 -9.28
C ARG A 187 24.11 2.55 -8.25
N TYR A 188 23.08 1.87 -7.78
CA TYR A 188 23.25 0.76 -6.83
C TYR A 188 23.63 -0.52 -7.56
N LEU A 189 22.98 -0.81 -8.69
CA LEU A 189 23.30 -1.99 -9.52
C LEU A 189 24.77 -2.00 -9.97
N GLY A 190 25.36 -0.84 -10.32
CA GLY A 190 26.79 -0.78 -10.65
C GLY A 190 27.74 -1.16 -9.51
N LYS A 191 27.26 -1.11 -8.25
CA LYS A 191 28.04 -1.57 -7.09
C LYS A 191 27.96 -3.09 -6.94
N ILE A 192 26.76 -3.67 -7.05
CA ILE A 192 26.50 -5.08 -6.71
C ILE A 192 26.52 -6.05 -7.90
N CYS A 193 26.41 -5.55 -9.14
CA CYS A 193 26.37 -6.36 -10.36
C CYS A 193 27.65 -6.20 -11.19
N ASP A 194 28.23 -7.30 -11.68
CA ASP A 194 29.30 -7.27 -12.68
C ASP A 194 28.76 -6.75 -14.02
N GLN A 195 27.55 -7.20 -14.37
CA GLN A 195 26.79 -6.74 -15.52
C GLN A 195 25.32 -6.60 -15.13
N TYR A 196 24.67 -5.54 -15.60
CA TYR A 196 23.22 -5.41 -15.53
C TYR A 196 22.68 -4.81 -16.82
N ARG A 197 21.45 -5.15 -17.16
CA ARG A 197 20.72 -4.58 -18.30
C ARG A 197 19.26 -4.38 -17.95
N GLU A 198 18.68 -3.31 -18.47
CA GLU A 198 17.23 -3.11 -18.43
C GLU A 198 16.57 -4.18 -19.30
N VAL A 199 15.55 -4.85 -18.76
CA VAL A 199 14.84 -5.95 -19.43
C VAL A 199 13.35 -5.68 -19.60
N ALA A 200 12.79 -4.79 -18.79
CA ALA A 200 11.42 -4.30 -18.91
C ALA A 200 11.28 -2.95 -18.19
N ASN A 201 10.14 -2.29 -18.37
CA ASN A 201 9.78 -1.08 -17.64
C ASN A 201 8.32 -1.18 -17.23
N HIS A 202 8.07 -1.16 -15.92
CA HIS A 202 6.72 -1.22 -15.38
C HIS A 202 6.11 0.18 -15.32
N PHE A 203 4.85 0.29 -15.74
CA PHE A 203 4.07 1.52 -15.61
C PHE A 203 2.59 1.22 -15.46
N HIS A 204 1.96 1.83 -14.47
CA HIS A 204 0.51 1.90 -14.34
C HIS A 204 0.09 3.29 -13.84
N GLU A 205 -0.87 3.92 -14.54
CA GLU A 205 -1.26 5.31 -14.28
C GLU A 205 -1.92 5.51 -12.90
N TRP A 206 -2.64 4.49 -12.44
CA TRP A 206 -3.33 4.46 -11.14
C TRP A 206 -2.47 3.87 -10.01
N GLY A 207 -1.32 3.30 -10.36
CA GLY A 207 -0.38 2.73 -9.40
C GLY A 207 0.46 3.80 -8.70
N MET A 208 1.25 3.37 -7.74
CA MET A 208 2.19 4.25 -7.06
C MET A 208 3.32 4.64 -8.00
N ALA A 209 3.66 5.94 -8.06
CA ALA A 209 4.73 6.40 -8.94
C ALA A 209 6.10 5.78 -8.61
N GLU A 210 6.34 5.37 -7.37
CA GLU A 210 7.58 4.68 -6.97
C GLU A 210 7.66 3.24 -7.51
N GLU A 211 6.53 2.60 -7.78
CA GLU A 211 6.46 1.27 -8.39
C GLU A 211 6.58 1.35 -9.93
N ASN A 212 6.46 2.54 -10.52
CA ASN A 212 6.68 2.75 -11.95
C ASN A 212 8.18 2.89 -12.27
N HIS A 213 8.87 1.78 -12.52
CA HIS A 213 10.31 1.77 -12.77
C HIS A 213 10.78 0.68 -13.74
N ALA A 214 12.02 0.86 -14.19
CA ALA A 214 12.76 -0.11 -14.98
C ALA A 214 13.11 -1.37 -14.16
N ILE A 215 12.86 -2.53 -14.76
CA ILE A 215 13.23 -3.85 -14.25
C ILE A 215 14.56 -4.24 -14.88
N TYR A 216 15.52 -4.67 -14.07
CA TYR A 216 16.86 -5.04 -14.54
C TYR A 216 17.17 -6.50 -14.27
N LEU A 217 17.85 -7.14 -15.21
CA LEU A 217 18.55 -8.40 -14.95
C LEU A 217 19.99 -8.08 -14.55
N CYS A 218 20.39 -8.54 -13.37
CA CYS A 218 21.69 -8.28 -12.75
C CYS A 218 22.45 -9.59 -12.51
N HIS A 219 23.69 -9.65 -12.97
CA HIS A 219 24.66 -10.69 -12.60
C HIS A 219 25.45 -10.21 -11.39
N LEU A 220 25.26 -10.85 -10.24
CA LEU A 220 25.82 -10.46 -8.95
C LEU A 220 27.35 -10.69 -8.91
N LYS A 221 28.10 -9.71 -8.38
CA LYS A 221 29.57 -9.83 -8.16
C LYS A 221 29.94 -10.85 -7.09
N GLN A 222 29.03 -11.07 -6.16
CA GLN A 222 29.19 -11.97 -5.02
C GLN A 222 27.82 -12.53 -4.63
N PRO A 223 27.77 -13.67 -3.93
CA PRO A 223 26.51 -14.25 -3.49
C PRO A 223 25.64 -13.22 -2.75
N LEU A 224 24.33 -13.22 -3.01
CA LEU A 224 23.41 -12.27 -2.38
C LEU A 224 23.47 -12.30 -0.85
N SER A 225 23.72 -13.48 -0.27
CA SER A 225 23.91 -13.66 1.17
C SER A 225 25.08 -12.86 1.74
N ALA A 226 26.12 -12.60 0.94
CA ALA A 226 27.29 -11.81 1.37
C ALA A 226 27.01 -10.30 1.42
N ILE A 227 25.96 -9.82 0.74
CA ILE A 227 25.50 -8.42 0.75
C ILE A 227 24.13 -8.25 1.40
N TRP A 228 23.64 -9.25 2.14
CA TRP A 228 22.25 -9.24 2.62
C TRP A 228 21.99 -8.12 3.62
N GLU A 229 22.92 -7.87 4.55
CA GLU A 229 22.82 -6.76 5.51
C GLU A 229 22.70 -5.39 4.81
N ASP A 230 23.33 -5.22 3.65
CA ASP A 230 23.25 -4.00 2.85
C ASP A 230 21.89 -3.82 2.17
N GLN A 231 21.06 -4.87 2.11
CA GLN A 231 19.70 -4.78 1.58
C GLN A 231 18.71 -4.24 2.61
N LYS A 232 19.06 -4.17 3.91
CA LYS A 232 18.10 -3.84 4.95
C LYS A 232 17.63 -2.38 4.89
N HIS A 233 16.34 -2.16 4.72
CA HIS A 233 15.73 -0.83 4.86
C HIS A 233 14.27 -0.88 5.37
N TRP A 234 13.78 0.28 5.82
CA TRP A 234 12.46 0.45 6.46
C TRP A 234 11.59 1.51 5.77
N ASN A 235 12.09 2.09 4.68
CA ASN A 235 11.49 3.18 3.93
C ASN A 235 11.30 2.77 2.48
#